data_AF-A0A353GV23-F1
#
_entry.id   AF-A0A353GV23-F1
#
_cell.length_a   1.000
_cell.length_b   1.000
_cell.length_c   1.000
_cell.angle_alpha   90.00
_cell.angle_beta   90.00
_cell.angle_gamma   90.00
#
_symmetry.space_group_name_H-M   'P 1'
#
loop_
_entity.id
_entity.type
_entity.pdbx_description
1 polymer ?
#
loop_
_entity_poly.entity_id
_entity_poly.type
_entity_poly.pdbx_seq_one_letter_code
_entity_poly.pdbx_strand_id
1 'polypeptide(L)' 'MGKTNLQTIASLEQQIAAGKQKLQEAFDAVGCTDSIVLAYSIKLDKLINRYQKKIKEMKSQDI' A
#
# COMPACT_ATOMS: atom_id res chain seq x y z
N MET A 1 -18.34 2.95 -16.30
CA MET A 1 -17.14 3.62 -15.74
C MET A 1 -16.27 2.70 -14.85
N GLY A 2 -16.26 1.37 -15.06
CA GLY A 2 -15.62 0.42 -14.12
C GLY A 2 -14.14 0.08 -14.37
N LYS A 3 -13.62 0.29 -15.59
CA LYS A 3 -12.25 -0.12 -15.96
C LYS A 3 -11.15 0.69 -15.26
N THR A 4 -11.39 1.99 -15.02
CA THR A 4 -10.43 2.91 -14.42
C THR A 4 -10.19 2.61 -12.93
N ASN A 5 -11.22 2.15 -12.21
CA ASN A 5 -11.11 1.81 -10.78
C ASN A 5 -10.31 0.53 -10.55
N LEU A 6 -10.53 -0.51 -11.37
CA LEU A 6 -9.77 -1.77 -11.27
C LEU A 6 -8.28 -1.59 -11.59
N GLN A 7 -7.95 -0.80 -12.63
CA GLN A 7 -6.56 -0.47 -12.95
C GLN A 7 -5.88 0.30 -11.81
N THR A 8 -6.60 1.20 -11.16
CA THR A 8 -6.07 1.96 -10.02
C THR A 8 -5.83 1.06 -8.80
N ILE A 9 -6.70 0.09 -8.55
CA ILE A 9 -6.56 -0.89 -7.47
C ILE A 9 -5.35 -1.80 -7.71
N ALA A 10 -5.22 -2.35 -8.92
CA ALA A 10 -4.07 -3.19 -9.30
C ALA A 10 -2.75 -2.42 -9.17
N SER A 11 -2.71 -1.14 -9.58
CA SER A 11 -1.54 -0.30 -9.39
C SER A 11 -1.20 -0.05 -7.91
N LEU A 12 -2.21 0.10 -7.05
CA LEU A 12 -2.00 0.24 -5.61
C LEU A 12 -1.49 -1.07 -4.99
N GLU A 13 -1.97 -2.23 -5.42
CA GLU A 13 -1.47 -3.54 -4.96
C GLU A 13 0.00 -3.73 -5.32
N GLN A 14 0.39 -3.41 -6.55
CA GLN A 14 1.80 -3.46 -6.97
C GLN A 14 2.68 -2.53 -6.15
N GLN A 15 2.21 -1.31 -5.87
CA GLN A 15 2.94 -0.36 -5.03
C GLN A 15 3.04 -0.83 -3.58
N ILE A 16 2.01 -1.48 -3.03
CA ILE A 16 2.05 -2.09 -1.70
C ILE A 16 3.06 -3.25 -1.68
N ALA A 17 3.05 -4.13 -2.69
CA ALA A 17 3.99 -5.25 -2.78
C ALA A 17 5.45 -4.76 -2.88
N ALA A 18 5.72 -3.79 -3.75
CA ALA A 18 7.03 -3.18 -3.89
C ALA A 18 7.48 -2.45 -2.61
N GLY A 19 6.54 -1.76 -1.94
CA GLY A 19 6.81 -1.10 -0.67
C GLY A 19 7.14 -2.08 0.45
N LYS A 20 6.43 -3.22 0.54
CA LYS A 20 6.73 -4.30 1.49
C LYS A 20 8.10 -4.91 1.25
N GLN A 21 8.44 -5.15 -0.01
CA GLN A 21 9.75 -5.70 -0.36
C GLN A 21 10.88 -4.75 0.03
N LYS A 22 10.75 -3.46 -0.27
CA LYS A 22 11.73 -2.44 0.17
C LYS A 22 11.80 -2.28 1.68
N LEU A 23 10.67 -2.40 2.38
CA LEU A 23 10.65 -2.39 3.83
C LEU A 23 11.43 -3.58 4.38
N GLN A 24 11.22 -4.77 3.83
CA GLN A 24 11.92 -5.99 4.21
C GLN A 24 13.43 -5.87 3.95
N GLU A 25 13.83 -5.39 2.77
CA GLU A 25 15.24 -5.14 2.43
C GLU A 25 15.89 -4.13 3.39
N ALA A 26 15.19 -3.04 3.73
CA ALA A 26 15.68 -2.08 4.71
C ALA A 26 15.74 -2.68 6.12
N PHE A 27 14.75 -3.49 6.50
CA PHE A 27 14.72 -4.18 7.79
C PHE A 27 15.89 -5.17 7.92
N ASP A 28 16.20 -5.92 6.86
CA ASP A 28 17.32 -6.86 6.82
C ASP A 28 18.67 -6.13 6.81
N ALA A 29 18.75 -4.93 6.23
CA ALA A 29 19.98 -4.16 6.14
C ALA A 29 20.32 -3.35 7.41
N VAL A 30 19.33 -2.72 8.05
CA VAL A 30 19.56 -1.78 9.17
C VAL A 30 18.79 -2.13 10.45
N GLY A 31 17.93 -3.15 10.41
CA GLY A 31 17.12 -3.57 11.56
C GLY A 31 15.87 -2.71 11.79
N CYS A 32 15.00 -3.19 12.69
CA CYS A 32 13.70 -2.60 13.03
C CYS A 32 13.75 -1.15 13.52
N THR A 33 14.83 -0.79 14.22
CA THR A 33 14.90 0.45 15.01
C THR A 33 15.35 1.66 14.20
N ASP A 34 15.68 1.47 12.92
CA ASP A 34 16.11 2.57 12.08
C ASP A 34 14.90 3.46 11.69
N SER A 35 15.08 4.77 11.85
CA SER A 35 14.11 5.79 11.44
C SER A 35 13.66 5.65 9.98
N ILE A 36 14.51 5.10 9.11
CA ILE A 36 14.21 4.81 7.71
C ILE A 36 13.15 3.71 7.60
N VAL A 37 13.29 2.62 8.34
CA VAL A 37 12.33 1.50 8.37
C VAL A 37 10.99 1.96 8.94
N LEU A 38 11.01 2.81 9.96
CA LEU A 38 9.80 3.41 10.52
C LEU A 38 9.10 4.33 9.49
N ALA A 39 9.87 5.16 8.78
CA ALA A 39 9.34 6.05 7.76
C ALA A 39 8.75 5.28 6.56
N TYR A 40 9.39 4.18 6.15
CA TYR A 40 8.85 3.29 5.12
C TYR A 40 7.57 2.59 5.60
N SER A 41 7.51 2.14 6.86
CA SER A 41 6.32 1.52 7.45
C SER A 41 5.12 2.48 7.41
N ILE A 42 5.33 3.75 7.81
CA ILE A 42 4.28 4.78 7.80
C ILE A 42 3.81 5.07 6.36
N LYS A 43 4.73 5.12 5.40
CA LYS A 43 4.37 5.33 3.98
C LYS A 43 3.55 4.16 3.46
N LEU A 44 3.91 2.93 3.81
CA LEU A 44 3.20 1.73 3.41
C LEU A 44 1.79 1.69 4.00
N ASP A 45 1.65 2.03 5.29
CA ASP A 45 0.37 2.05 5.99
C ASP A 45 -0.61 3.05 5.34
N LYS A 46 -0.13 4.25 5.00
CA LYS A 46 -0.93 5.23 4.24
C LYS A 46 -1.38 4.70 2.87
N LEU A 47 -0.54 3.92 2.21
CA LEU A 47 -0.85 3.32 0.92
C LEU A 47 -1.94 2.25 1.05
N ILE A 48 -1.83 1.38 2.07
CA ILE A 48 -2.82 0.36 2.41
C ILE A 48 -4.15 1.00 2.78
N ASN A 49 -4.15 2.06 3.60
CA ASN A 49 -5.36 2.79 3.96
C ASN A 49 -6.07 3.39 2.73
N ARG A 50 -5.31 3.92 1.76
CA ARG A 50 -5.89 4.40 0.49
C ARG A 50 -6.50 3.27 -0.33
N TYR A 51 -5.84 2.12 -0.41
CA TYR A 51 -6.35 0.93 -1.08
C TYR A 51 -7.66 0.46 -0.43
N GLN A 52 -7.67 0.31 0.89
CA GLN A 52 -8.86 -0.11 1.64
C GLN A 52 -10.02 0.87 1.48
N LYS A 53 -9.75 2.18 1.49
CA LYS A 53 -10.77 3.21 1.23
C LYS A 53 -11.38 3.06 -0.16
N LYS A 54 -10.55 2.88 -1.21
CA LYS A 54 -11.04 2.65 -2.59
C LYS A 54 -11.84 1.36 -2.73
N ILE A 55 -11.42 0.27 -2.09
CA ILE A 55 -12.18 -0.99 -2.06
C ILE A 55 -13.54 -0.78 -1.39
N LYS A 56 -13.59 -0.05 -0.27
CA LYS A 56 -14.82 0.26 0.45
C LYS A 56 -15.76 1.13 -0.38
N GLU A 57 -15.23 2.14 -1.06
CA GLU A 57 -15.99 2.99 -2.00
C GLU A 57 -16.57 2.18 -3.15
N MET A 58 -15.79 1.25 -3.75
CA MET A 58 -16.31 0.35 -4.78
C MET A 58 -17.44 -0.56 -4.27
N LYS A 59 -17.28 -1.15 -3.08
CA LYS A 59 -18.33 -2.01 -2.48
C LYS A 59 -19.60 -1.23 -2.11
N SER A 60 -19.47 0.05 -1.79
CA SER A 60 -20.60 0.90 -1.40
C SER A 60 -21.43 1.41 -2.59
N GLN A 61 -20.94 1.26 -3.83
CA GLN A 61 -21.67 1.63 -5.05
C GLN A 61 -22.52 0.47 -5.63
N ASP A 62 -22.52 -0.69 -4.98
CA ASP A 62 -23.21 -1.91 -5.41
C ASP A 62 -24.50 -2.22 -4.60
N ILE A 63 -25.01 -1.24 -3.83
CA ILE A 63 -26.28 -1.31 -3.07
C ILE A 63 -27.24 -0.23 -3.56
#